data_AF-A0A265E6R5-F1
#
_entry.id   AF-A0A265E6R5-F1
#
_cell.length_a   1.000
_cell.length_b   1.000
_cell.length_c   1.000
_cell.angle_alpha   90.00
_cell.angle_beta   90.00
_cell.angle_gamma   90.00
#
_symmetry.space_group_name_H-M   'P 1'
#
loop_
_entity.id
_entity.type
_entity.pdbx_description
1 polymer ?
#
loop_
_entity_poly.entity_id
_entity_poly.type
_entity_poly.pdbx_seq_one_letter_code
_entity_poly.pdbx_strand_id
1 'polypeptide(L)' 'MIMWKIKLKQFFCRHNWKHIAPHKHTSQDLYQCQHCYIYLIHHRGINASYKSRDSHIGGWDYEEGWD' A
#
# COMPACT_ATOMS: atom_id res chain seq x y z
N MET A 1 -6.56 -27.69 6.11
CA MET A 1 -5.36 -27.22 5.39
C MET A 1 -4.64 -26.20 6.24
N ILE A 2 -3.39 -26.49 6.58
CA ILE A 2 -2.61 -25.89 7.66
C ILE A 2 -1.98 -24.57 7.16
N MET A 3 -2.40 -23.44 7.75
CA MET A 3 -2.06 -22.05 7.41
C MET A 3 -0.64 -21.65 7.90
N TRP A 4 0.38 -22.45 7.59
CA TRP A 4 1.75 -22.35 8.16
C TRP A 4 2.84 -21.89 7.16
N LYS A 5 2.53 -20.97 6.23
CA LYS A 5 3.55 -20.40 5.32
C LYS A 5 3.62 -18.87 5.23
N ILE A 6 2.98 -18.12 6.16
CA ILE A 6 3.02 -16.64 6.15
C ILE A 6 4.10 -16.07 7.09
N LYS A 7 4.66 -16.89 8.00
CA LYS A 7 5.36 -16.38 9.20
C LYS A 7 6.89 -16.17 9.11
N LEU A 8 7.54 -16.49 7.98
CA LEU A 8 8.99 -16.22 7.77
C LEU A 8 9.28 -15.09 6.76
N LYS A 9 8.35 -14.80 5.84
CA LYS A 9 8.56 -13.91 4.67
C LYS A 9 8.49 -12.40 4.98
N GLN A 10 7.93 -12.01 6.13
CA GLN A 10 7.81 -10.61 6.59
C GLN A 10 8.97 -10.17 7.51
N PHE A 11 9.85 -11.08 7.92
CA PHE A 11 10.80 -10.85 9.01
C PHE A 11 12.02 -9.98 8.65
N PHE A 12 12.21 -9.61 7.38
CA PHE A 12 13.28 -8.72 6.89
C PHE A 12 12.78 -7.43 6.21
N CYS A 13 11.51 -7.07 6.36
CA CYS A 13 11.00 -5.89 5.65
C CYS A 13 11.52 -4.56 6.24
N ARG A 14 12.16 -3.71 5.43
CA ARG A 14 12.57 -2.31 5.76
C ARG A 14 11.88 -1.29 4.84
N HIS A 15 10.58 -1.52 4.66
CA HIS A 15 9.67 -0.94 3.67
C HIS A 15 10.17 0.28 2.89
N ASN A 16 10.55 0.04 1.63
CA ASN A 16 10.69 1.03 0.58
C ASN A 16 9.31 1.29 -0.02
N TRP A 17 8.76 2.48 0.21
CA TRP A 17 7.42 2.85 -0.24
C TRP A 17 7.51 3.44 -1.65
N LYS A 18 6.94 2.75 -2.62
CA LYS A 18 6.78 3.29 -3.97
C LYS A 18 5.39 3.89 -4.08
N HIS A 19 5.33 5.15 -4.50
CA HIS A 19 4.07 5.80 -4.84
C HIS A 19 3.42 5.06 -6.02
N ILE A 20 2.14 4.73 -5.89
CA ILE A 20 1.37 4.01 -6.91
C ILE A 20 0.42 4.97 -7.60
N ALA A 21 -0.35 5.72 -6.81
CA ALA A 21 -1.52 6.43 -7.30
C ALA A 21 -1.98 7.48 -6.28
N PRO A 22 -2.32 8.70 -6.69
CA PRO A 22 -3.16 9.59 -5.89
C PRO A 22 -4.62 9.14 -5.94
N HIS A 23 -5.41 9.52 -4.94
CA HIS A 23 -6.86 9.30 -4.94
C HIS A 23 -7.60 10.43 -5.66
N LYS A 24 -8.62 10.10 -6.45
CA LYS A 24 -9.44 11.02 -7.26
C LYS A 24 -10.17 12.09 -6.45
N HIS A 25 -10.71 11.67 -5.30
CA HIS A 25 -11.71 12.46 -4.55
C HIS A 25 -11.22 12.94 -3.18
N THR A 26 -10.11 12.41 -2.70
CA THR A 26 -9.59 12.69 -1.37
C THR A 26 -8.13 13.07 -1.51
N SER A 27 -7.61 13.89 -0.59
CA SER A 27 -6.18 14.20 -0.54
C SER A 27 -5.38 13.04 0.06
N GLN A 28 -5.49 11.87 -0.58
CA GLN A 28 -4.83 10.62 -0.22
C GLN A 28 -3.89 10.20 -1.34
N ASP A 29 -2.77 9.58 -0.96
CA ASP A 29 -1.83 8.95 -1.86
C ASP A 29 -1.66 7.49 -1.45
N LEU A 30 -1.65 6.60 -2.44
CA LEU A 30 -1.45 5.18 -2.28
C LEU A 30 0.01 4.85 -2.54
N TYR A 31 0.62 4.19 -1.58
CA TYR A 31 1.95 3.62 -1.67
C TYR A 31 1.88 2.11 -1.55
N GLN A 32 2.79 1.40 -2.21
CA GLN A 32 3.03 -0.03 -1.94
C GLN A 32 4.43 -0.22 -1.42
N CYS A 33 4.57 -1.13 -0.47
CA CYS A 33 5.86 -1.76 -0.26
C CYS A 33 6.06 -2.88 -1.29
N GLN A 34 7.14 -2.80 -2.06
CA GLN A 34 7.49 -3.81 -3.06
C GLN A 34 7.92 -5.16 -2.47
N HIS A 35 8.23 -5.22 -1.17
CA HIS A 35 8.75 -6.43 -0.51
C HIS A 35 7.67 -7.25 0.19
N CYS A 36 6.75 -6.57 0.88
CA CYS A 36 5.68 -7.22 1.63
C CYS A 36 4.30 -7.02 1.00
N TYR A 37 4.23 -6.26 -0.10
CA TYR A 37 3.01 -5.95 -0.86
C TYR A 37 1.89 -5.33 -0.02
N ILE A 38 2.26 -4.74 1.13
CA ILE A 38 1.35 -3.97 1.96
C ILE A 38 1.18 -2.60 1.33
N TYR A 39 -0.06 -2.17 1.22
CA TYR A 39 -0.42 -0.81 0.84
C TYR A 39 -0.30 0.12 2.05
N LEU A 40 0.22 1.31 1.82
CA LEU A 40 0.22 2.42 2.76
C LEU A 40 -0.59 3.54 2.12
N ILE A 41 -1.71 3.90 2.75
CA ILE A 41 -2.52 5.04 2.33
C ILE A 41 -2.12 6.22 3.21
N HIS A 42 -1.66 7.29 2.58
CA HIS A 42 -1.22 8.51 3.25
C HIS A 42 -2.16 9.67 2.93
N HIS A 43 -2.74 10.29 3.95
CA HIS A 43 -3.53 11.50 3.83
C HIS A 43 -2.63 12.74 3.94
N ARG A 44 -2.51 13.49 2.85
CA ARG A 44 -1.71 14.72 2.77
C ARG A 44 -2.23 15.82 3.70
N GLY A 45 -3.55 15.99 3.80
CA GLY A 45 -4.16 17.12 4.54
C GLY A 45 -4.09 17.01 6.07
N ILE A 46 -4.01 15.79 6.60
CA ILE A 46 -3.97 15.53 8.06
C ILE A 46 -2.68 14.83 8.49
N ASN A 47 -1.71 14.67 7.57
CA ASN A 47 -0.45 13.95 7.76
C ASN A 47 -0.62 12.59 8.46
N ALA A 48 -1.71 11.89 8.14
CA ALA A 48 -2.06 10.61 8.73
C ALA A 48 -1.82 9.50 7.71
N SER A 49 -1.38 8.33 8.15
CA SER A 49 -1.23 7.19 7.26
C SER A 49 -1.66 5.90 7.92
N TYR A 50 -2.17 4.97 7.12
CA TYR A 50 -2.54 3.65 7.59
C TYR A 50 -2.13 2.58 6.58
N LYS A 51 -1.83 1.39 7.10
CA LYS A 51 -1.36 0.25 6.33
C LYS A 51 -2.50 -0.74 6.15
N SER A 52 -2.64 -1.28 4.95
CA SER A 52 -3.64 -2.30 4.63
C SER A 52 -3.03 -3.35 3.70
N ARG A 53 -3.52 -4.58 3.80
CA ARG A 53 -3.17 -5.63 2.82
C ARG A 53 -3.91 -5.43 1.50
N ASP A 54 -5.02 -4.70 1.55
CA ASP A 54 -5.90 -4.46 0.42
C ASP A 54 -6.09 -2.95 0.24
N SER A 55 -6.02 -2.48 -1.01
CA SER A 55 -6.27 -1.08 -1.37
C SER A 55 -7.76 -0.75 -1.44
N HIS A 56 -8.60 -1.38 -0.60
CA HIS A 56 -10.08 -1.51 -0.60
C HIS A 56 -10.92 -0.24 -0.88
N ILE A 57 -10.32 0.91 -1.08
CA ILE A 57 -10.94 2.14 -1.56
C ILE A 57 -10.81 2.15 -3.08
N GLY A 58 -11.91 2.05 -3.83
CA GLY A 58 -11.87 2.35 -5.27
C GLY A 58 -11.62 3.84 -5.51
N GLY A 59 -11.12 4.23 -6.69
CA GLY A 59 -10.91 5.65 -7.03
C GLY A 59 -9.45 6.12 -6.97
N TRP A 60 -8.50 5.20 -7.06
CA TRP A 60 -7.09 5.51 -7.31
C TRP A 60 -6.86 5.81 -8.80
N ASP A 61 -6.07 6.85 -9.09
CA ASP A 61 -5.53 7.12 -10.41
C ASP A 61 -4.18 6.44 -10.56
N TYR A 62 -4.19 5.17 -10.97
CA TYR A 62 -2.96 4.42 -11.20
C TYR A 62 -2.13 5.07 -12.30
N GLU A 63 -0.88 5.43 -11.97
CA GLU A 63 0.05 5.94 -12.98
C GLU A 63 0.41 4.81 -13.96
N GLU A 64 0.49 5.11 -15.26
CA GLU A 64 0.79 4.12 -16.31
C GLU A 64 2.08 3.34 -15.99
N GLY A 65 2.01 2.00 -15.96
CA GLY A 65 3.15 1.12 -15.66
C GLY A 65 3.07 0.33 -14.34
N TRP A 66 1.88 0.14 -13.79
CA TRP A 66 1.60 -0.71 -12.63
C TRP A 66 0.77 -1.96 -12.98
N ASP A 67 0.99 -2.53 -14.16
CA ASP A 67 0.48 -3.85 -14.58
C ASP A 67 1.18 -5.03 -13.89
#